data_AF-A0A3N7E6P4-F1
#
_entry.id   AF-A0A3N7E6P4-F1
#
_cell.length_a   1.000
_cell.length_b   1.000
_cell.length_c   1.000
_cell.angle_alpha   90.00
_cell.angle_beta   90.00
_cell.angle_gamma   90.00
#
_symmetry.space_group_name_H-M   'P 1'
#
loop_
_entity.id
_entity.type
_entity.pdbx_description
1 polymer ?
#
loop_
_entity_poly.entity_id
_entity_poly.type
_entity_poly.pdbx_seq_one_letter_code
_entity_poly.pdbx_strand_id
1 'polypeptide(L)'
;MYPPSPSTPLRLMVLAGLLLLAGCDKIPGLGPDPRVAQKDAEAKAIGGACRHALRGLEDCYTLNPKAAKASVFAGWKEMDAYMRENKIEGAPSVLGKVEKPERKGSSASDAETEPRDTAASRTRS
;
A
#
# COMPACT_ATOMS: atom_id res chain seq x y z
N MET A 1 17.66 -23.13 44.95
CA MET A 1 16.25 -23.08 44.55
C MET A 1 16.16 -23.40 43.06
N TYR A 2 15.73 -24.61 42.70
CA TYR A 2 15.43 -24.92 41.31
C TYR A 2 14.00 -24.43 41.02
N PRO A 3 13.76 -23.67 39.95
CA PRO A 3 12.41 -23.26 39.61
C PRO A 3 11.56 -24.51 39.33
N PRO A 4 10.29 -24.54 39.78
CA PRO A 4 9.40 -25.66 39.49
C PRO A 4 9.24 -25.80 37.97
N SER A 5 9.38 -27.03 37.47
CA SER A 5 9.17 -27.33 36.05
C SER A 5 7.73 -26.99 35.66
N PRO A 6 7.49 -26.17 34.63
CA PRO A 6 6.15 -25.73 34.29
C PRO A 6 5.28 -26.92 33.89
N SER A 7 4.07 -26.95 34.44
CA SER A 7 3.10 -28.02 34.23
C SER A 7 2.76 -28.15 32.74
N THR A 8 2.64 -29.38 32.24
CA THR A 8 2.21 -29.70 30.87
C THR A 8 0.98 -28.93 30.37
N PRO A 9 -0.09 -28.69 31.17
CA PRO A 9 -1.22 -27.86 30.73
C PRO A 9 -0.85 -26.39 30.50
N LEU A 10 0.08 -25.83 31.28
CA LEU A 10 0.55 -24.45 31.09
C LEU A 10 1.31 -24.32 29.76
N ARG A 11 2.13 -25.32 29.42
CA ARG A 11 2.84 -25.36 28.12
C ARG A 11 1.86 -25.45 26.94
N LEU A 12 0.81 -26.27 27.06
CA LEU A 12 -0.23 -26.39 26.04
C LEU A 12 -1.02 -25.09 25.86
N MET A 13 -1.37 -24.40 26.95
CA MET A 13 -2.02 -23.08 26.92
C MET A 13 -1.15 -22.02 26.23
N VAL A 14 0.15 -21.98 26.53
CA VAL A 14 1.09 -21.05 25.89
C VAL A 14 1.22 -21.35 24.39
N LEU A 15 1.34 -22.63 24.01
CA LEU A 15 1.37 -23.03 22.60
C LEU A 15 0.08 -22.65 21.88
N ALA A 16 -1.09 -22.93 22.47
CA ALA A 16 -2.38 -22.51 21.91
C ALA A 16 -2.44 -20.99 21.74
N GLY A 17 -2.02 -20.21 22.74
CA GLY A 17 -1.95 -18.75 22.65
C GLY A 17 -1.05 -18.27 21.50
N LEU A 18 0.14 -18.86 21.34
CA LEU A 18 1.05 -18.55 20.23
C LEU A 18 0.43 -18.88 18.87
N LEU A 19 -0.31 -19.99 18.75
CA LEU A 19 -1.04 -20.34 17.52
C LEU A 19 -2.17 -19.34 17.21
N LEU A 20 -2.90 -18.86 18.21
CA LEU A 20 -3.93 -17.83 18.01
C LEU A 20 -3.32 -16.49 17.56
N LEU A 21 -2.17 -16.07 18.13
CA LEU A 21 -1.50 -14.84 17.73
C LEU A 21 -0.87 -14.92 16.33
N ALA A 22 -0.41 -16.10 15.89
CA ALA A 22 0.17 -16.30 14.57
C ALA A 22 -0.88 -16.30 13.42
N GLY A 23 -2.18 -16.36 13.75
CA GLY A 23 -3.27 -16.46 12.77
C GLY A 23 -4.00 -15.15 12.44
N CYS A 24 -3.74 -14.06 13.16
CA CYS A 24 -4.53 -12.83 13.03
C CYS A 24 -4.44 -12.15 11.65
N ASP A 25 -3.35 -12.33 10.91
CA ASP A 25 -3.16 -11.75 9.56
C ASP A 25 -3.99 -12.47 8.48
N LYS A 26 -4.46 -13.70 8.77
CA LYS A 26 -5.28 -14.51 7.85
C LYS A 26 -6.78 -14.46 8.13
N ILE A 27 -7.23 -13.65 9.09
CA ILE A 27 -8.65 -13.47 9.38
C ILE A 27 -9.26 -12.64 8.23
N PRO A 28 -10.20 -13.21 7.44
CA PRO A 28 -10.85 -12.47 6.37
C PRO A 28 -11.53 -11.19 6.93
N GLY A 29 -11.10 -10.03 6.45
CA GLY A 29 -11.67 -8.73 6.84
C GLY A 29 -10.94 -7.94 7.93
N LEU A 30 -9.87 -8.47 8.53
CA LEU A 30 -9.05 -7.75 9.53
C LEU A 30 -7.77 -7.11 8.96
N GLY A 31 -7.36 -7.47 7.75
CA GLY A 31 -6.24 -6.87 7.03
C GLY A 31 -6.67 -5.74 6.08
N PRO A 32 -5.71 -4.96 5.52
CA PRO A 32 -5.99 -4.05 4.43
C PRO A 32 -6.74 -4.78 3.32
N ASP A 33 -7.75 -4.14 2.73
CA ASP A 33 -8.50 -4.74 1.62
C ASP A 33 -7.50 -5.29 0.58
N PRO A 34 -7.65 -6.55 0.11
CA PRO A 34 -6.67 -7.18 -0.75
C PRO A 34 -6.39 -6.37 -2.03
N ARG A 35 -7.35 -5.55 -2.48
CA ARG A 35 -7.16 -4.65 -3.63
C ARG A 35 -6.29 -3.44 -3.28
N VAL A 36 -6.37 -2.93 -2.06
CA VAL A 36 -5.51 -1.84 -1.57
C VAL A 36 -4.09 -2.35 -1.41
N ALA A 37 -3.92 -3.51 -0.76
CA ALA A 37 -2.62 -4.16 -0.64
C ALA A 37 -1.98 -4.45 -2.02
N GLN A 38 -2.78 -4.92 -2.97
CA GLN A 38 -2.32 -5.12 -4.34
C GLN A 38 -1.91 -3.80 -5.00
N LYS A 39 -2.72 -2.74 -4.90
CA LYS A 39 -2.37 -1.43 -5.45
C LYS A 39 -1.07 -0.85 -4.89
N ASP A 40 -0.82 -1.05 -3.60
CA ASP A 40 0.42 -0.61 -2.98
C ASP A 40 1.62 -1.44 -3.42
N ALA A 41 1.45 -2.76 -3.59
CA ALA A 41 2.48 -3.63 -4.14
C ALA A 41 2.82 -3.24 -5.59
N GLU A 42 1.81 -3.01 -6.43
CA GLU A 42 1.99 -2.52 -7.81
C GLU A 42 2.71 -1.17 -7.84
N ALA A 43 2.32 -0.23 -6.98
CA ALA A 43 2.97 1.06 -6.90
C ALA A 43 4.46 0.95 -6.49
N LYS A 44 4.80 0.08 -5.54
CA LYS A 44 6.21 -0.20 -5.19
C LYS A 44 6.98 -0.80 -6.37
N ALA A 45 6.38 -1.77 -7.07
CA ALA A 45 7.00 -2.39 -8.23
C ALA A 45 7.28 -1.38 -9.35
N ILE A 46 6.34 -0.47 -9.62
CA ILE A 46 6.51 0.66 -10.55
C ILE A 46 7.71 1.54 -10.14
N GLY A 47 7.81 1.89 -8.86
CA GLY A 47 8.92 2.70 -8.34
C GLY A 47 10.28 2.05 -8.54
N GLY A 48 10.38 0.75 -8.23
CA GLY A 48 11.60 -0.03 -8.45
C GLY A 48 11.97 -0.11 -9.93
N ALA A 49 11.00 -0.39 -10.79
CA ALA A 49 11.21 -0.40 -12.24
C ALA A 49 11.68 0.96 -12.77
N CYS A 50 11.11 2.07 -12.30
CA CYS A 50 11.55 3.41 -12.68
C CYS A 50 13.00 3.69 -12.27
N ARG A 51 13.43 3.25 -11.09
CA ARG A 51 14.82 3.42 -10.66
C ARG A 51 15.77 2.60 -11.53
N HIS A 52 15.44 1.34 -11.76
CA HIS A 52 16.21 0.47 -12.63
C HIS A 52 16.29 1.02 -14.06
N ALA A 53 15.23 1.68 -14.51
CA ALA A 53 15.16 2.38 -15.80
C ALA A 53 15.95 3.70 -15.85
N LEU A 54 16.68 4.06 -14.78
CA LEU A 54 17.43 5.30 -14.63
C LEU A 54 16.56 6.56 -14.77
N ARG A 55 15.28 6.49 -14.41
CA ARG A 55 14.38 7.65 -14.41
C ARG A 55 14.33 8.37 -13.05
N GLY A 56 14.10 9.67 -13.11
CA GLY A 56 13.73 10.49 -11.96
C GLY A 56 12.32 10.18 -11.46
N LEU A 57 12.05 10.53 -10.19
CA LEU A 57 10.74 10.33 -9.56
C LEU A 57 9.62 11.16 -10.22
N GLU A 58 9.92 12.40 -10.63
CA GLU A 58 8.96 13.28 -11.30
C GLU A 58 8.43 12.68 -12.60
N ASP A 59 9.32 12.07 -13.41
CA ASP A 59 8.92 11.35 -14.61
C ASP A 59 8.09 10.11 -14.26
N CYS A 60 8.48 9.37 -13.23
CA CYS A 60 7.77 8.18 -12.79
C CYS A 60 6.33 8.49 -12.34
N TYR A 61 6.12 9.62 -11.64
CA TYR A 61 4.78 10.09 -11.25
C TYR A 61 3.96 10.54 -12.45
N THR A 62 4.59 11.17 -13.43
CA THR A 62 3.93 11.63 -14.66
C THR A 62 3.45 10.44 -15.50
N LEU A 63 4.26 9.38 -15.59
CA LEU A 63 3.93 8.16 -16.32
C LEU A 63 2.88 7.30 -15.59
N ASN A 64 2.81 7.39 -14.26
CA ASN A 64 1.96 6.54 -13.42
C ASN A 64 1.03 7.36 -12.51
N PRO A 65 0.13 8.20 -13.06
CA PRO A 65 -0.69 9.12 -12.26
C PRO A 65 -1.72 8.43 -11.35
N LYS A 66 -1.99 7.13 -11.57
CA LYS A 66 -2.90 6.32 -10.75
C LYS A 66 -2.19 5.58 -9.61
N ALA A 67 -0.86 5.54 -9.61
CA ALA A 67 -0.09 4.84 -8.59
C ALA A 67 0.01 5.72 -7.33
N ALA A 68 0.00 5.08 -6.15
CA ALA A 68 0.20 5.79 -4.89
C ALA A 68 1.65 6.32 -4.83
N LYS A 69 1.82 7.65 -4.89
CA LYS A 69 3.14 8.31 -4.95
C LYS A 69 4.08 7.88 -3.82
N ALA A 70 3.54 7.73 -2.60
CA ALA A 70 4.30 7.26 -1.45
C ALA A 70 4.85 5.83 -1.66
N SER A 71 4.04 4.91 -2.16
CA SER A 71 4.44 3.54 -2.46
C SER A 71 5.43 3.48 -3.63
N VAL A 72 5.26 4.30 -4.67
CA VAL A 72 6.24 4.46 -5.75
C VAL A 72 7.58 4.94 -5.20
N PHE A 73 7.60 5.96 -4.35
CA PHE A 73 8.84 6.44 -3.74
C PHE A 73 9.52 5.38 -2.87
N ALA A 74 8.74 4.61 -2.10
CA ALA A 74 9.27 3.52 -1.29
C ALA A 74 10.02 2.49 -2.17
N GLY A 75 9.37 1.98 -3.21
CA GLY A 75 9.98 1.01 -4.13
C GLY A 75 11.17 1.58 -4.91
N TRP A 76 11.13 2.87 -5.27
CA TRP A 76 12.26 3.55 -5.92
C TRP A 76 13.50 3.59 -5.02
N LYS A 77 13.33 3.94 -3.73
CA LYS A 77 14.43 3.95 -2.75
C LYS A 77 14.99 2.57 -2.48
N GLU A 78 14.12 1.58 -2.33
CA GLU A 78 14.51 0.18 -2.10
C GLU A 78 15.35 -0.34 -3.27
N MET A 79 14.91 -0.07 -4.51
CA MET A 79 15.68 -0.44 -5.69
C MET A 79 16.98 0.37 -5.81
N ASP A 80 17.01 1.65 -5.41
CA ASP A 80 18.25 2.43 -5.40
C ASP A 80 19.28 1.84 -4.45
N ALA A 81 18.88 1.54 -3.21
CA ALA A 81 19.72 0.89 -2.23
C ALA A 81 20.22 -0.46 -2.76
N TYR A 82 19.31 -1.28 -3.30
CA TYR A 82 19.65 -2.58 -3.87
C TYR A 82 20.67 -2.48 -5.01
N MET A 83 20.49 -1.56 -5.96
CA MET A 83 21.44 -1.37 -7.06
C MET A 83 22.81 -0.89 -6.57
N ARG A 84 22.85 -0.01 -5.56
CA ARG A 84 24.10 0.52 -4.98
C ARG A 84 24.87 -0.54 -4.20
N GLU A 85 24.16 -1.34 -3.42
CA GLU A 85 24.74 -2.44 -2.63
C GLU A 85 25.26 -3.56 -3.53
N ASN A 86 24.56 -3.86 -4.62
CA ASN A 86 24.86 -4.99 -5.51
C ASN A 86 25.58 -4.58 -6.81
N LYS A 87 25.91 -3.29 -6.98
CA LYS A 87 26.57 -2.74 -8.18
C LYS A 87 25.85 -3.10 -9.48
N ILE A 88 24.53 -3.03 -9.45
CA ILE A 88 23.69 -3.34 -10.60
C ILE A 88 23.59 -2.09 -11.47
N GLU A 89 23.91 -2.23 -12.75
CA GLU A 89 23.71 -1.19 -13.74
C GLU A 89 22.22 -1.13 -14.13
N GLY A 90 21.67 0.09 -14.17
CA GLY A 90 20.32 0.30 -14.65
C GLY A 90 20.25 0.18 -16.18
N ALA A 91 19.07 -0.17 -16.68
CA ALA A 91 18.80 -0.28 -18.11
C ALA A 91 17.91 0.89 -18.56
N PRO A 92 18.44 1.91 -19.26
CA PRO A 92 17.65 3.05 -19.72
C PRO A 92 16.41 2.58 -20.48
N SER A 93 15.25 3.14 -20.14
CA SER A 93 14.02 2.80 -20.86
C SER A 93 14.04 3.38 -22.29
N VAL A 94 13.68 2.55 -23.26
CA VAL A 94 13.51 2.97 -24.67
C VAL A 94 12.14 3.59 -24.97
N LEU A 95 11.23 3.60 -23.99
CA LEU A 95 9.91 4.21 -24.14
C LEU A 95 10.03 5.74 -24.14
N GLY A 96 9.74 6.34 -25.30
CA GLY A 96 9.60 7.80 -25.45
C GLY A 96 8.42 8.37 -24.65
N LYS A 97 8.24 9.69 -24.71
CA LYS A 97 7.18 10.40 -23.99
C LYS A 97 5.82 9.85 -24.45
N VAL A 98 5.17 9.06 -23.60
CA VAL A 98 3.84 8.54 -23.89
C VAL A 98 2.87 9.72 -23.80
N GLU A 99 2.37 10.19 -24.94
CA GLU A 99 1.28 11.15 -24.96
C GLU A 99 0.08 10.52 -24.25
N LYS A 100 -0.38 11.20 -23.20
CA LYS A 100 -1.54 10.79 -22.43
C LYS A 100 -2.74 10.80 -23.38
N PRO A 101 -3.46 9.69 -23.58
CA PRO A 101 -4.66 9.70 -24.40
C PRO A 101 -5.66 10.69 -23.79
N GLU A 102 -6.04 11.71 -24.57
CA GLU A 102 -7.09 12.65 -24.19
C GLU A 102 -8.36 11.85 -23.88
N ARG A 103 -8.78 11.87 -22.62
CA ARG A 103 -10.09 11.35 -22.25
C ARG A 103 -11.14 12.28 -22.84
N LYS A 104 -11.72 11.91 -23.98
CA LYS A 104 -13.11 12.30 -24.29
C LYS A 104 -14.00 11.61 -23.26
N GLY A 105 -14.87 12.41 -22.64
CA GLY A 105 -15.34 12.21 -21.28
C GLY A 105 -16.35 11.08 -21.06
N SER A 106 -16.62 10.85 -19.79
CA SER A 106 -17.99 10.78 -19.30
C SER A 106 -17.97 11.08 -17.81
N SER A 107 -18.55 12.23 -17.46
CA SER A 107 -19.03 12.59 -16.14
C SER A 107 -20.14 11.63 -15.72
N ALA A 108 -19.98 10.95 -14.59
CA ALA A 108 -21.11 10.47 -13.81
C ALA A 108 -20.68 10.16 -12.37
N SER A 109 -21.45 10.76 -11.47
CA SER A 109 -21.67 10.41 -10.07
C SER A 109 -20.76 11.10 -9.05
N ASP A 110 -21.18 12.33 -8.73
CA ASP A 110 -21.38 12.78 -7.36
C ASP A 110 -21.86 11.64 -6.45
N ALA A 111 -21.17 11.47 -5.33
CA ALA A 111 -21.67 10.82 -4.13
C ALA A 111 -21.13 11.61 -2.95
N GLU A 112 -21.71 12.79 -2.78
CA GLU A 112 -21.60 13.63 -1.60
C GLU A 112 -22.39 12.94 -0.47
N THR A 113 -21.70 12.35 0.51
CA THR A 113 -22.31 11.97 1.78
C THR A 113 -21.34 12.24 2.92
N GLU A 114 -21.41 13.43 3.50
CA GLU A 114 -21.18 13.59 4.94
C GLU A 114 -22.25 14.54 5.50
N PRO A 115 -22.88 14.23 6.65
CA PRO A 115 -23.97 15.01 7.21
C PRO A 115 -23.40 16.11 8.11
N ARG A 116 -23.99 17.30 8.08
CA ARG A 116 -23.72 18.29 9.12
C ARG A 116 -24.97 19.09 9.48
N ASP A 117 -25.46 18.79 10.67
CA ASP A 117 -26.36 19.59 11.50
C ASP A 117 -26.18 21.09 11.32
N THR A 118 -27.28 21.78 11.00
CA THR A 118 -27.58 23.08 11.60
C THR A 118 -29.07 23.17 11.89
N ALA A 119 -29.37 23.19 13.19
CA ALA A 119 -30.66 23.58 13.74
C ALA A 119 -31.04 25.01 13.32
N ALA A 120 -32.29 25.22 12.91
CA ALA A 120 -33.19 26.21 13.49
C ALA A 120 -34.38 26.51 12.56
N SER A 121 -35.57 26.46 13.16
CA SER A 121 -36.71 27.36 12.94
C SER A 121 -37.99 26.73 12.39
N ARG A 122 -39.07 27.00 13.15
CA ARG A 122 -40.50 26.86 12.88
C ARG A 122 -41.14 25.49 12.99
N THR A 123 -41.57 25.14 14.21
CA THR A 123 -42.99 24.85 14.46
C THR A 123 -43.36 25.15 15.92
N ARG A 124 -44.09 26.25 16.14
CA ARG A 124 -44.99 26.45 17.28
C ARG A 124 -46.14 27.33 16.78
N SER A 125 -47.36 26.93 17.15
CA SER A 125 -48.69 27.43 16.76
C SER A 125 -49.31 26.72 15.56
#